data_AF-A0A5A7WNQ2-F1
#
_entry.id   AF-A0A5A7WNQ2-F1
#
_cell.length_a   1.000
_cell.length_b   1.000
_cell.length_c   1.000
_cell.angle_alpha   90.00
_cell.angle_beta   90.00
_cell.angle_gamma   90.00
#
_symmetry.space_group_name_H-M   'P 1'
#
loop_
_entity.id
_entity.type
_entity.pdbx_description
1 polymer ?
#
loop_
_entity_poly.entity_id
_entity_poly.type
_entity_poly.pdbx_seq_one_letter_code
_entity_poly.pdbx_strand_id
1 'polypeptide(L)'
;MAASVIRPSVALGIAAAGAALWLATAPAPETATSAIQLTSVGSPLPMAPPGTECAELLCTGLIGSGQSPTPSALYAATMTPITVSASGLDPVSAVFRIFIGNGTAENPNAGLLIGNGFNGAAGQDGGRGGLLFGSGGDGGAGVAGVNGGRGGNGGNSGLIGNGGAGGAGFSDIDTVIGGTAVGGNGGNGGHALLIGAGGAAGAGGDAGSLDDPENPSFATAGRGGTGGNGGLLAGDAGAGGAGGFATGAVTVVSGAGGDGGAAMVGNGGAGGAGGRSLAHGELADLTTGAGGAGGHSVVAGDGGAGGAGGNANGSIIANLGGAGGAGGNGGALTGNGGDGGRGGNGDGFGANTGGTGGAGGSAIGVGNGGDGGAGGGAGGGSLTDGGEGGRGGNATVAGNGGNGGSGGNSVNSGPTNGGRGGDGGTGGPAGGSGGDGGAGGKADSTLGTGKGGDGGNGGAPGGGGGAGGDGSSSDGDAGNPG
;
A
#
# COMPACT_ATOMS: atom_id res chain seq x y z
N MET A 1 53.05 15.00 -25.46
CA MET A 1 51.91 15.03 -26.41
C MET A 1 50.90 14.01 -25.93
N ALA A 2 49.67 14.46 -25.70
CA ALA A 2 48.62 13.73 -25.00
C ALA A 2 48.12 12.53 -25.81
N ALA A 3 47.93 11.39 -25.14
CA ALA A 3 47.12 10.29 -25.63
C ALA A 3 46.20 9.84 -24.50
N SER A 4 44.94 10.20 -24.67
CA SER A 4 43.79 9.89 -23.81
C SER A 4 43.52 8.38 -23.79
N VAL A 5 43.33 7.82 -22.59
CA VAL A 5 42.83 6.46 -22.39
C VAL A 5 41.30 6.53 -22.30
N ILE A 6 40.64 5.93 -23.30
CA ILE A 6 39.18 5.80 -23.38
C ILE A 6 38.74 4.59 -22.54
N ARG A 7 37.79 4.81 -21.62
CA ARG A 7 37.01 3.76 -20.92
C ARG A 7 35.68 3.55 -21.67
N PRO A 8 35.20 2.31 -21.89
CA PRO A 8 33.87 2.08 -22.43
C PRO A 8 32.80 2.20 -21.33
N SER A 9 31.83 3.07 -21.57
CA SER A 9 30.62 3.26 -20.76
C SER A 9 29.53 2.29 -21.24
N VAL A 10 28.90 1.56 -20.31
CA VAL A 10 27.70 0.76 -20.57
C VAL A 10 26.48 1.69 -20.65
N ALA A 11 25.70 1.52 -21.72
CA ALA A 11 24.54 2.34 -22.07
C ALA A 11 23.30 1.95 -21.25
N LEU A 12 22.65 2.94 -20.62
CA LEU A 12 21.25 2.86 -20.20
C LEU A 12 20.34 3.19 -21.39
N GLY A 13 19.47 2.25 -21.75
CA GLY A 13 18.43 2.44 -22.76
C GLY A 13 17.24 3.20 -22.18
N ILE A 14 17.05 4.44 -22.63
CA ILE A 14 15.81 5.22 -22.48
C ILE A 14 14.98 4.98 -23.74
N ALA A 15 13.78 4.42 -23.60
CA ALA A 15 12.83 4.31 -24.70
C ALA A 15 12.06 5.63 -24.85
N ALA A 16 12.18 6.24 -26.03
CA ALA A 16 11.51 7.46 -26.44
C ALA A 16 10.22 7.17 -27.22
N ALA A 17 9.19 7.98 -26.98
CA ALA A 17 8.08 8.28 -27.91
C ALA A 17 7.42 9.56 -27.38
N GLY A 18 7.16 10.64 -28.11
CA GLY A 18 7.34 11.02 -29.50
C GLY A 18 6.66 12.40 -29.58
N ALA A 19 7.37 13.43 -30.05
CA ALA A 19 6.87 14.79 -30.12
C ALA A 19 5.85 14.96 -31.26
N ALA A 20 4.75 15.67 -31.01
CA ALA A 20 3.94 16.28 -32.06
C ALA A 20 3.76 17.77 -31.74
N LEU A 21 4.51 18.56 -32.51
CA LEU A 21 4.44 20.01 -32.67
C LEU A 21 3.04 20.40 -33.20
N TRP A 22 2.33 21.30 -32.51
CA TRP A 22 1.12 21.94 -33.03
C TRP A 22 1.35 23.45 -33.19
N LEU A 23 1.45 23.90 -34.45
CA LEU A 23 1.15 25.28 -34.83
C LEU A 23 -0.38 25.38 -35.01
N ALA A 24 -1.01 26.39 -34.40
CA ALA A 24 -2.34 26.83 -34.82
C ALA A 24 -2.45 28.35 -34.78
N THR A 25 -2.69 28.89 -35.97
CA THR A 25 -3.04 30.26 -36.34
C THR A 25 -4.49 30.58 -35.92
N ALA A 26 -4.74 31.80 -35.43
CA ALA A 26 -6.08 32.36 -35.27
C ALA A 26 -6.74 32.68 -36.62
N PRO A 27 -8.09 32.66 -36.71
CA PRO A 27 -8.85 33.92 -36.80
C PRO A 27 -10.23 33.92 -36.09
N ALA A 28 -10.80 35.12 -35.91
CA ALA A 28 -12.16 35.43 -35.40
C ALA A 28 -13.14 35.75 -36.56
N PRO A 29 -14.37 36.29 -36.32
CA PRO A 29 -15.62 35.61 -35.93
C PRO A 29 -16.74 35.74 -36.99
N GLU A 30 -17.84 34.97 -36.90
CA GLU A 30 -19.08 35.23 -37.66
C GLU A 30 -20.33 35.28 -36.77
N THR A 31 -21.13 36.30 -37.04
CA THR A 31 -22.43 36.67 -36.45
C THR A 31 -23.58 35.83 -37.02
N ALA A 32 -24.55 35.43 -36.19
CA ALA A 32 -25.92 35.19 -36.65
C ALA A 32 -26.94 35.48 -35.54
N THR A 33 -27.87 36.38 -35.85
CA THR A 33 -29.01 36.80 -35.04
C THR A 33 -30.20 35.85 -35.23
N SER A 34 -31.02 35.68 -34.19
CA SER A 34 -32.44 35.32 -34.36
C SER A 34 -33.25 35.86 -33.18
N ALA A 35 -34.26 36.66 -33.50
CA ALA A 35 -35.20 37.27 -32.57
C ALA A 35 -36.47 36.42 -32.48
N ILE A 36 -37.00 36.20 -31.28
CA ILE A 36 -38.36 35.69 -31.07
C ILE A 36 -39.05 36.63 -30.08
N GLN A 37 -40.11 37.31 -30.54
CA GLN A 37 -41.00 38.15 -29.73
C GLN A 37 -42.05 37.29 -29.03
N LEU A 38 -42.29 37.52 -27.72
CA LEU A 38 -43.52 37.15 -27.04
C LEU A 38 -44.39 38.39 -26.84
N THR A 39 -45.63 38.33 -27.29
CA THR A 39 -46.63 39.40 -27.14
C THR A 39 -47.65 39.06 -26.05
N SER A 40 -47.89 40.06 -25.17
CA SER A 40 -49.24 40.54 -24.74
C SER A 40 -50.02 39.71 -23.72
N VAL A 41 -50.75 40.21 -22.70
CA VAL A 41 -51.10 41.50 -22.03
C VAL A 41 -51.77 41.09 -20.68
N GLY A 42 -51.65 41.79 -19.55
CA GLY A 42 -52.51 42.93 -19.18
C GLY A 42 -52.88 42.90 -17.67
N SER A 43 -52.67 44.03 -17.00
CA SER A 43 -52.87 44.40 -15.56
C SER A 43 -54.37 44.51 -15.14
N PRO A 44 -54.81 45.04 -13.95
CA PRO A 44 -54.15 45.47 -12.69
C PRO A 44 -54.88 45.07 -11.33
N LEU A 45 -54.30 45.52 -10.21
CA LEU A 45 -54.67 45.60 -8.76
C LEU A 45 -56.12 46.10 -8.43
N PRO A 46 -56.71 46.08 -7.17
CA PRO A 46 -56.08 46.49 -5.88
C PRO A 46 -56.64 46.01 -4.49
N MET A 47 -56.00 46.53 -3.42
CA MET A 47 -56.46 46.86 -2.03
C MET A 47 -56.32 45.86 -0.85
N ALA A 48 -55.69 46.36 0.24
CA ALA A 48 -55.46 45.77 1.58
C ALA A 48 -56.37 46.45 2.66
N PRO A 49 -56.21 46.35 4.02
CA PRO A 49 -55.63 45.38 5.00
C PRO A 49 -56.62 45.16 6.22
N PRO A 50 -56.26 44.96 7.54
CA PRO A 50 -55.13 44.34 8.28
C PRO A 50 -55.56 43.30 9.39
N GLY A 51 -54.62 42.61 10.06
CA GLY A 51 -54.83 42.03 11.42
C GLY A 51 -54.02 40.76 11.76
N THR A 52 -52.82 40.91 12.37
CA THR A 52 -52.42 40.51 13.75
C THR A 52 -52.34 39.01 14.08
N GLU A 53 -51.09 38.54 14.17
CA GLU A 53 -50.48 37.59 15.12
C GLU A 53 -51.21 36.29 15.53
N CYS A 54 -50.58 35.14 15.24
CA CYS A 54 -50.29 34.13 16.27
C CYS A 54 -49.10 33.27 15.82
N ALA A 55 -48.12 33.18 16.71
CA ALA A 55 -46.81 32.59 16.52
C ALA A 55 -46.81 31.06 16.54
N GLU A 56 -45.75 30.53 15.92
CA GLU A 56 -44.95 29.36 16.27
C GLU A 56 -45.58 28.19 17.04
N LEU A 57 -45.37 27.01 16.45
CA LEU A 57 -44.71 25.89 17.12
C LEU A 57 -45.41 25.42 18.40
N LEU A 58 -46.23 24.36 18.27
CA LEU A 58 -46.69 23.42 19.31
C LEU A 58 -48.20 23.21 19.20
N CYS A 59 -48.64 22.33 18.31
CA CYS A 59 -49.71 21.38 18.61
C CYS A 59 -49.96 20.45 17.42
N THR A 60 -50.08 19.16 17.74
CA THR A 60 -50.50 18.01 16.91
C THR A 60 -49.43 17.44 15.97
N GLY A 61 -49.08 16.15 16.07
CA GLY A 61 -49.78 15.06 16.72
C GLY A 61 -49.76 13.86 15.78
N LEU A 62 -48.92 12.90 16.16
CA LEU A 62 -48.69 11.60 15.56
C LEU A 62 -50.00 10.76 15.58
N ILE A 63 -50.49 10.39 14.39
CA ILE A 63 -51.50 9.34 14.05
C ILE A 63 -53.00 9.68 14.16
N GLY A 64 -53.67 9.60 12.98
CA GLY A 64 -55.09 9.23 12.76
C GLY A 64 -56.10 10.38 12.90
N SER A 65 -57.05 10.62 11.99
CA SER A 65 -57.70 9.75 11.02
C SER A 65 -58.54 10.57 10.03
N GLY A 66 -58.48 10.19 8.75
CA GLY A 66 -59.60 10.23 7.81
C GLY A 66 -60.21 11.59 7.45
N GLN A 67 -59.66 12.25 6.42
CA GLN A 67 -60.45 12.97 5.43
C GLN A 67 -59.61 13.15 4.15
N SER A 68 -60.21 12.79 3.02
CA SER A 68 -59.67 12.84 1.67
C SER A 68 -59.02 14.19 1.35
N PRO A 69 -57.73 14.26 0.95
CA PRO A 69 -57.15 15.53 0.53
C PRO A 69 -57.69 15.89 -0.85
N THR A 70 -58.50 16.93 -0.89
CA THR A 70 -58.58 17.83 -2.05
C THR A 70 -57.15 18.29 -2.41
N PRO A 71 -56.81 18.42 -3.70
CA PRO A 71 -55.45 18.77 -4.09
C PRO A 71 -55.14 20.20 -3.65
N SER A 72 -54.45 20.34 -2.52
CA SER A 72 -53.84 21.60 -2.10
C SER A 72 -52.76 21.94 -3.12
N ALA A 73 -52.94 23.09 -3.77
CA ALA A 73 -52.03 23.68 -4.71
C ALA A 73 -50.58 23.52 -4.25
N LEU A 74 -49.73 22.99 -5.14
CA LEU A 74 -48.28 23.05 -5.02
C LEU A 74 -47.91 24.49 -4.67
N TYR A 75 -47.52 24.69 -3.42
CA TYR A 75 -46.76 25.84 -3.01
C TYR A 75 -45.54 25.84 -3.92
N ALA A 76 -45.50 26.77 -4.86
CA ALA A 76 -44.29 27.16 -5.53
C ALA A 76 -43.37 27.69 -4.43
N ALA A 77 -42.69 26.77 -3.75
CA ALA A 77 -41.42 27.09 -3.12
C ALA A 77 -40.66 27.80 -4.22
N THR A 78 -40.35 29.07 -3.96
CA THR A 78 -39.42 29.84 -4.74
C THR A 78 -38.12 29.04 -4.77
N MET A 79 -37.98 28.13 -5.73
CA MET A 79 -36.69 27.82 -6.29
C MET A 79 -36.20 29.17 -6.77
N THR A 80 -35.34 29.79 -5.97
CA THR A 80 -34.33 30.65 -6.51
C THR A 80 -33.80 29.91 -7.73
N PRO A 81 -33.94 30.44 -8.96
CA PRO A 81 -33.28 29.81 -10.09
C PRO A 81 -31.83 29.66 -9.67
N ILE A 82 -31.29 28.44 -9.75
CA ILE A 82 -29.85 28.26 -9.69
C ILE A 82 -29.34 29.11 -10.85
N THR A 83 -28.86 30.30 -10.53
CA THR A 83 -28.08 31.09 -11.44
C THR A 83 -26.79 30.32 -11.57
N VAL A 84 -26.75 29.41 -12.55
CA VAL A 84 -25.51 28.84 -13.06
C VAL A 84 -24.81 30.01 -13.72
N SER A 85 -24.09 30.81 -12.92
CA SER A 85 -23.07 31.72 -13.43
C SER A 85 -21.87 30.87 -13.84
N ALA A 86 -22.06 30.01 -14.84
CA ALA A 86 -20.97 29.47 -15.61
C ALA A 86 -20.56 30.59 -16.57
N SER A 87 -19.43 31.20 -16.27
CA SER A 87 -18.69 31.98 -17.25
C SER A 87 -18.47 31.12 -18.51
N GLY A 88 -19.27 31.35 -19.54
CA GLY A 88 -18.99 30.93 -20.91
C GLY A 88 -19.26 29.48 -21.31
N LEU A 89 -20.06 28.70 -20.57
CA LEU A 89 -20.53 27.38 -21.04
C LEU A 89 -22.04 27.41 -21.30
N ASP A 90 -22.45 27.00 -22.50
CA ASP A 90 -23.85 26.73 -22.86
C ASP A 90 -24.49 25.83 -21.77
N PRO A 91 -25.68 26.16 -21.23
CA PRO A 91 -26.39 25.34 -20.24
C PRO A 91 -26.51 23.87 -20.66
N VAL A 92 -26.56 23.58 -21.96
CA VAL A 92 -26.54 22.22 -22.49
C VAL A 92 -25.18 21.53 -22.24
N SER A 93 -24.06 22.23 -22.47
CA SER A 93 -22.71 21.73 -22.13
C SER A 93 -22.51 21.54 -20.63
N ALA A 94 -23.14 22.37 -19.79
CA ALA A 94 -23.09 22.22 -18.34
C ALA A 94 -23.82 20.96 -17.87
N VAL A 95 -24.99 20.66 -18.45
CA VAL A 95 -25.73 19.41 -18.17
C VAL A 95 -25.00 18.19 -18.72
N PHE A 96 -24.42 18.27 -19.92
CA PHE A 96 -23.62 17.17 -20.47
C PHE A 96 -22.40 16.84 -19.60
N ARG A 97 -21.74 17.84 -18.99
CA ARG A 97 -20.62 17.61 -18.06
C ARG A 97 -21.00 16.85 -16.80
N ILE A 98 -22.25 16.94 -16.35
CA ILE A 98 -22.75 16.17 -15.19
C ILE A 98 -22.72 14.67 -15.49
N PHE A 99 -22.95 14.26 -16.74
CA PHE A 99 -22.99 12.86 -17.13
C PHE A 99 -21.68 12.38 -17.78
N ILE A 100 -21.03 13.25 -18.54
CA ILE A 100 -19.86 12.94 -19.36
C ILE A 100 -18.82 14.04 -19.16
N GLY A 101 -17.77 13.75 -18.42
CA GLY A 101 -16.69 14.68 -18.17
C GLY A 101 -15.68 14.13 -17.18
N ASN A 102 -14.42 14.50 -17.34
CA ASN A 102 -13.42 14.23 -16.32
C ASN A 102 -13.62 15.16 -15.12
N GLY A 103 -13.14 14.75 -13.96
CA GLY A 103 -13.08 15.61 -12.79
C GLY A 103 -12.15 16.81 -13.01
N THR A 104 -12.27 17.80 -12.13
CA THR A 104 -11.42 18.99 -12.06
C THR A 104 -10.90 19.20 -10.64
N ALA A 105 -10.02 20.18 -10.43
CA ALA A 105 -9.51 20.50 -9.10
C ALA A 105 -10.64 20.90 -8.11
N GLU A 106 -11.69 21.55 -8.60
CA GLU A 106 -12.83 21.98 -7.79
C GLU A 106 -13.86 20.86 -7.59
N ASN A 107 -13.96 19.94 -8.55
CA ASN A 107 -14.85 18.78 -8.50
C ASN A 107 -14.08 17.54 -8.93
N PRO A 108 -13.34 16.89 -8.01
CA PRO A 108 -12.40 15.84 -8.39
C PRO A 108 -13.05 14.63 -9.05
N ASN A 109 -14.30 14.35 -8.75
CA ASN A 109 -15.02 13.23 -9.34
C ASN A 109 -15.41 13.52 -10.80
N ALA A 110 -15.33 12.49 -11.63
CA ALA A 110 -15.86 12.52 -12.99
C ALA A 110 -17.38 12.75 -13.02
N GLY A 111 -17.88 13.04 -14.23
CA GLY A 111 -19.29 12.96 -14.55
C GLY A 111 -19.86 11.57 -14.26
N LEU A 112 -21.16 11.52 -14.00
CA LEU A 112 -21.84 10.35 -13.44
C LEU A 112 -21.63 9.06 -14.24
N LEU A 113 -21.59 9.13 -15.57
CA LEU A 113 -21.56 7.94 -16.43
C LEU A 113 -20.19 7.70 -17.03
N ILE A 114 -19.54 8.75 -17.55
CA ILE A 114 -18.29 8.63 -18.29
C ILE A 114 -17.33 9.74 -17.86
N GLY A 115 -16.10 9.34 -17.55
CA GLY A 115 -14.98 10.24 -17.33
C GLY A 115 -14.01 9.73 -16.28
N ASN A 116 -12.81 10.27 -16.28
CA ASN A 116 -11.78 9.93 -15.31
C ASN A 116 -11.85 10.87 -14.10
N GLY A 117 -11.56 10.33 -12.93
CA GLY A 117 -11.32 11.13 -11.74
C GLY A 117 -10.11 12.04 -11.91
N PHE A 118 -10.15 13.19 -11.26
CA PHE A 118 -9.03 14.12 -11.18
C PHE A 118 -8.05 13.68 -10.09
N ASN A 119 -6.76 13.93 -10.31
CA ASN A 119 -5.76 13.63 -9.30
C ASN A 119 -5.90 14.59 -8.11
N GLY A 120 -5.82 14.05 -6.90
CA GLY A 120 -5.89 14.83 -5.67
C GLY A 120 -4.76 15.86 -5.59
N ALA A 121 -5.07 17.05 -5.09
CA ALA A 121 -4.05 17.99 -4.65
C ALA A 121 -3.33 17.45 -3.41
N ALA A 122 -2.30 18.15 -2.94
CA ALA A 122 -1.52 17.75 -1.77
C ALA A 122 -2.39 17.28 -0.58
N GLY A 123 -2.16 16.05 -0.13
CA GLY A 123 -2.87 15.37 0.96
C GLY A 123 -4.34 15.02 0.70
N GLN A 124 -4.85 15.26 -0.52
CA GLN A 124 -6.24 14.99 -0.91
C GLN A 124 -6.35 13.70 -1.71
N ASP A 125 -7.49 13.03 -1.53
CA ASP A 125 -7.82 11.84 -2.30
C ASP A 125 -8.03 12.16 -3.79
N GLY A 126 -7.69 11.19 -4.63
CA GLY A 126 -8.03 11.20 -6.04
C GLY A 126 -9.54 11.05 -6.25
N GLY A 127 -10.06 11.75 -7.25
CA GLY A 127 -11.46 11.68 -7.62
C GLY A 127 -11.86 10.33 -8.20
N ARG A 128 -13.14 10.00 -8.11
CA ARG A 128 -13.70 8.76 -8.68
C ARG A 128 -13.94 8.90 -10.18
N GLY A 129 -13.77 7.80 -10.91
CA GLY A 129 -14.20 7.68 -12.31
C GLY A 129 -15.73 7.62 -12.43
N GLY A 130 -16.23 7.85 -13.65
CA GLY A 130 -17.66 7.76 -13.99
C GLY A 130 -18.15 6.32 -13.93
N LEU A 131 -19.44 6.10 -13.63
CA LEU A 131 -19.99 4.79 -13.29
C LEU A 131 -19.78 3.71 -14.37
N LEU A 132 -19.86 4.05 -15.65
CA LEU A 132 -19.76 3.08 -16.75
C LEU A 132 -18.32 2.93 -17.22
N PHE A 133 -17.68 4.07 -17.52
CA PHE A 133 -16.31 4.13 -18.01
C PHE A 133 -15.56 5.26 -17.31
N GLY A 134 -14.42 4.93 -16.71
CA GLY A 134 -13.61 5.93 -16.05
C GLY A 134 -12.61 5.32 -15.09
N SER A 135 -11.36 5.76 -15.18
CA SER A 135 -10.37 5.48 -14.14
C SER A 135 -10.56 6.41 -12.95
N GLY A 136 -10.16 5.96 -11.76
CA GLY A 136 -9.95 6.87 -10.65
C GLY A 136 -8.75 7.78 -10.89
N GLY A 137 -8.74 8.95 -10.25
CA GLY A 137 -7.56 9.81 -10.19
C GLY A 137 -6.61 9.36 -9.09
N ASP A 138 -5.34 9.74 -9.18
CA ASP A 138 -4.35 9.42 -8.16
C ASP A 138 -4.55 10.30 -6.92
N GLY A 139 -4.23 9.79 -5.74
CA GLY A 139 -4.16 10.57 -4.52
C GLY A 139 -2.95 11.50 -4.50
N GLY A 140 -3.12 12.69 -3.94
CA GLY A 140 -2.03 13.66 -3.86
C GLY A 140 -1.03 13.33 -2.76
N ALA A 141 0.23 13.72 -2.95
CA ALA A 141 1.28 13.53 -1.95
C ALA A 141 0.97 14.28 -0.65
N GLY A 142 1.30 13.68 0.49
CA GLY A 142 1.13 14.26 1.80
C GLY A 142 2.01 15.49 1.99
N VAL A 143 1.50 16.46 2.75
CA VAL A 143 2.23 17.69 3.10
C VAL A 143 2.06 18.00 4.57
N ALA A 144 3.07 18.65 5.17
CA ALA A 144 3.06 19.06 6.56
C ALA A 144 1.77 19.82 6.91
N GLY A 145 1.17 19.50 8.06
CA GLY A 145 -0.02 20.18 8.57
C GLY A 145 -1.35 19.82 7.89
N VAL A 146 -1.35 19.09 6.77
CA VAL A 146 -2.58 18.61 6.12
C VAL A 146 -2.76 17.13 6.43
N ASN A 147 -3.87 16.75 7.05
CA ASN A 147 -4.20 15.36 7.38
C ASN A 147 -3.07 14.59 8.09
N GLY A 148 -2.27 15.30 8.91
CA GLY A 148 -1.10 14.72 9.59
C GLY A 148 0.01 14.26 8.64
N GLY A 149 0.16 14.91 7.47
CA GLY A 149 1.16 14.52 6.47
C GLY A 149 0.76 13.31 5.64
N ARG A 150 -0.45 12.77 5.80
CA ARG A 150 -0.89 11.59 5.06
C ARG A 150 -1.03 11.87 3.56
N GLY A 151 -0.57 10.92 2.74
CA GLY A 151 -0.87 10.88 1.30
C GLY A 151 -2.32 10.53 1.03
N GLY A 152 -2.93 11.21 0.05
CA GLY A 152 -4.30 10.95 -0.36
C GLY A 152 -4.49 9.56 -0.93
N ASN A 153 -5.67 8.97 -0.78
CA ASN A 153 -6.00 7.70 -1.39
C ASN A 153 -6.26 7.87 -2.89
N GLY A 154 -5.97 6.84 -3.68
CA GLY A 154 -6.39 6.78 -5.07
C GLY A 154 -7.91 6.67 -5.20
N GLY A 155 -8.45 7.26 -6.25
CA GLY A 155 -9.86 7.20 -6.59
C GLY A 155 -10.26 5.82 -7.13
N ASN A 156 -11.51 5.43 -6.89
CA ASN A 156 -12.06 4.20 -7.47
C ASN A 156 -12.48 4.43 -8.93
N SER A 157 -12.38 3.38 -9.74
CA SER A 157 -12.90 3.38 -11.10
C SER A 157 -14.42 3.21 -11.15
N GLY A 158 -14.97 3.41 -12.35
CA GLY A 158 -16.29 2.89 -12.73
C GLY A 158 -16.29 1.38 -13.00
N LEU A 159 -17.35 0.92 -13.66
CA LEU A 159 -17.50 -0.47 -14.09
C LEU A 159 -16.30 -0.93 -14.94
N ILE A 160 -15.88 -0.11 -15.89
CA ILE A 160 -14.67 -0.32 -16.69
C ILE A 160 -13.69 0.83 -16.46
N GLY A 161 -12.52 0.49 -15.92
CA GLY A 161 -11.44 1.43 -15.64
C GLY A 161 -10.53 0.94 -14.52
N ASN A 162 -9.38 1.60 -14.36
CA ASN A 162 -8.43 1.27 -13.32
C ASN A 162 -8.63 2.17 -12.10
N GLY A 163 -8.35 1.64 -10.91
CA GLY A 163 -8.20 2.46 -9.71
C GLY A 163 -6.98 3.37 -9.80
N GLY A 164 -7.06 4.55 -9.18
CA GLY A 164 -5.93 5.49 -9.11
C GLY A 164 -4.89 5.06 -8.08
N ALA A 165 -3.65 5.52 -8.21
CA ALA A 165 -2.61 5.26 -7.23
C ALA A 165 -2.83 6.06 -5.93
N GLY A 166 -2.37 5.54 -4.79
CA GLY A 166 -2.28 6.29 -3.55
C GLY A 166 -1.09 7.26 -3.54
N GLY A 167 -1.25 8.41 -2.90
CA GLY A 167 -0.19 9.40 -2.72
C GLY A 167 0.81 8.99 -1.65
N ALA A 168 2.08 9.37 -1.81
CA ALA A 168 3.10 9.15 -0.78
C ALA A 168 2.83 10.02 0.47
N GLY A 169 3.25 9.54 1.64
CA GLY A 169 3.23 10.30 2.88
C GLY A 169 4.32 11.38 2.94
N PHE A 170 4.08 12.42 3.73
CA PHE A 170 5.03 13.48 4.01
C PHE A 170 6.20 12.96 4.83
N SER A 171 7.43 13.28 4.43
CA SER A 171 8.63 12.96 5.22
C SER A 171 8.95 14.12 6.15
N ASP A 172 9.06 13.84 7.44
CA ASP A 172 9.35 14.82 8.46
C ASP A 172 10.77 14.64 8.98
N ILE A 173 11.65 15.59 8.67
CA ILE A 173 13.02 15.59 9.18
C ILE A 173 13.14 16.80 10.08
N ASP A 174 12.95 16.56 11.37
CA ASP A 174 13.05 17.58 12.39
C ASP A 174 14.52 17.94 12.61
N THR A 175 14.86 19.18 12.27
CA THR A 175 16.19 19.76 12.49
C THR A 175 16.31 20.42 13.87
N VAL A 176 15.24 20.44 14.67
CA VAL A 176 15.24 21.01 16.02
C VAL A 176 15.67 19.95 17.03
N ILE A 177 16.67 20.32 17.83
CA ILE A 177 17.24 19.57 18.95
C ILE A 177 16.11 19.23 19.95
N GLY A 178 15.89 17.94 20.24
CA GLY A 178 14.85 17.46 21.15
C GLY A 178 13.44 17.40 20.57
N GLY A 179 13.30 17.51 19.25
CA GLY A 179 12.02 17.49 18.57
C GLY A 179 11.49 16.08 18.24
N THR A 180 10.19 16.01 17.95
CA THR A 180 9.48 14.78 17.57
C THR A 180 9.20 14.81 16.07
N ALA A 181 9.82 13.91 15.32
CA ALA A 181 9.61 13.77 13.88
C ALA A 181 8.56 12.69 13.59
N VAL A 182 7.52 13.04 12.82
CA VAL A 182 6.46 12.10 12.45
C VAL A 182 6.22 12.11 10.94
N GLY A 183 6.64 11.04 10.28
CA GLY A 183 6.34 10.78 8.88
C GLY A 183 4.87 10.46 8.67
N GLY A 184 4.28 11.03 7.64
CA GLY A 184 2.88 10.77 7.28
C GLY A 184 2.70 9.41 6.62
N ASN A 185 1.54 8.78 6.81
CA ASN A 185 1.25 7.50 6.14
C ASN A 185 1.05 7.69 4.62
N GLY A 186 1.35 6.64 3.86
CA GLY A 186 0.97 6.54 2.46
C GLY A 186 -0.54 6.39 2.28
N GLY A 187 -1.05 6.84 1.14
CA GLY A 187 -2.43 6.67 0.72
C GLY A 187 -2.69 5.29 0.16
N ASN A 188 -3.92 4.79 0.30
CA ASN A 188 -4.31 3.51 -0.28
C ASN A 188 -4.50 3.64 -1.79
N GLY A 189 -4.27 2.57 -2.54
CA GLY A 189 -4.64 2.50 -3.94
C GLY A 189 -6.16 2.40 -4.13
N GLY A 190 -6.67 2.95 -5.23
CA GLY A 190 -8.07 2.89 -5.60
C GLY A 190 -8.46 1.52 -6.16
N HIS A 191 -9.73 1.14 -6.03
CA HIS A 191 -10.23 -0.15 -6.53
C HIS A 191 -10.75 -0.04 -7.96
N ALA A 192 -10.67 -1.15 -8.70
CA ALA A 192 -11.46 -1.38 -9.90
C ALA A 192 -12.74 -2.17 -9.60
N LEU A 193 -13.84 -1.89 -10.32
CA LEU A 193 -15.14 -2.52 -10.04
C LEU A 193 -15.37 -3.83 -10.81
N LEU A 194 -15.57 -3.78 -12.14
CA LEU A 194 -15.88 -4.97 -12.95
C LEU A 194 -14.69 -5.39 -13.80
N ILE A 195 -14.11 -4.47 -14.57
CA ILE A 195 -12.93 -4.71 -15.41
C ILE A 195 -11.93 -3.58 -15.19
N GLY A 196 -10.71 -3.96 -14.83
CA GLY A 196 -9.59 -3.04 -14.67
C GLY A 196 -8.72 -3.40 -13.47
N ALA A 197 -7.55 -2.80 -13.41
CA ALA A 197 -6.58 -3.05 -12.35
C ALA A 197 -6.84 -2.16 -11.12
N GLY A 198 -6.52 -2.68 -9.94
CA GLY A 198 -6.42 -1.88 -8.72
C GLY A 198 -5.21 -0.94 -8.78
N GLY A 199 -5.31 0.22 -8.15
CA GLY A 199 -4.21 1.17 -8.04
C GLY A 199 -3.16 0.72 -7.02
N ALA A 200 -1.89 1.04 -7.27
CA ALA A 200 -0.85 0.84 -6.27
C ALA A 200 -1.02 1.82 -5.10
N ALA A 201 -0.58 1.43 -3.91
CA ALA A 201 -0.59 2.33 -2.76
C ALA A 201 0.63 3.25 -2.72
N GLY A 202 0.51 4.34 -1.96
CA GLY A 202 1.61 5.25 -1.67
C GLY A 202 2.53 4.74 -0.56
N ALA A 203 3.81 5.10 -0.63
CA ALA A 203 4.76 4.84 0.43
C ALA A 203 4.49 5.73 1.66
N GLY A 204 4.85 5.25 2.85
CA GLY A 204 4.92 6.06 4.06
C GLY A 204 6.08 7.04 4.00
N GLY A 205 5.93 8.20 4.64
CA GLY A 205 6.96 9.22 4.72
C GLY A 205 8.00 8.91 5.80
N ASP A 206 9.21 9.37 5.58
CA ASP A 206 10.33 9.15 6.50
C ASP A 206 10.21 10.04 7.74
N ALA A 207 10.89 9.65 8.82
CA ALA A 207 11.02 10.44 10.04
C ALA A 207 12.48 10.54 10.46
N GLY A 208 12.99 11.75 10.68
CA GLY A 208 14.34 11.97 11.19
C GLY A 208 14.38 13.00 12.30
N SER A 209 15.05 12.69 13.41
CA SER A 209 15.29 13.66 14.48
C SER A 209 16.77 13.69 14.87
N LEU A 210 17.27 14.89 15.21
CA LEU A 210 18.63 15.11 15.70
C LEU A 210 18.71 14.85 17.21
N ASP A 211 19.82 14.27 17.64
CA ASP A 211 20.04 13.91 19.05
C ASP A 211 20.39 15.12 19.93
N ASP A 212 19.79 15.15 21.13
CA ASP A 212 20.18 16.01 22.25
C ASP A 212 20.24 15.16 23.53
N PRO A 213 21.40 15.06 24.21
CA PRO A 213 21.49 14.37 25.49
C PRO A 213 20.59 14.97 26.59
N GLU A 214 20.17 16.23 26.47
CA GLU A 214 19.27 16.88 27.45
C GLU A 214 17.79 16.76 27.08
N ASN A 215 17.45 16.35 25.86
CA ASN A 215 16.09 16.39 25.35
C ASN A 215 15.82 15.21 24.39
N PRO A 216 15.18 14.11 24.87
CA PRO A 216 15.09 12.87 24.12
C PRO A 216 14.29 13.04 22.82
N SER A 217 14.87 12.67 21.69
CA SER A 217 14.21 12.72 20.38
C SER A 217 13.41 11.46 20.07
N PHE A 218 12.26 11.67 19.41
CA PHE A 218 11.36 10.62 18.94
C PHE A 218 11.21 10.69 17.42
N ALA A 219 11.38 9.57 16.72
CA ALA A 219 11.18 9.50 15.28
C ALA A 219 10.22 8.36 14.93
N THR A 220 9.06 8.70 14.34
CA THR A 220 8.06 7.72 13.90
C THR A 220 7.76 7.91 12.43
N ALA A 221 8.24 7.01 11.57
CA ALA A 221 7.97 7.07 10.15
C ALA A 221 6.58 6.53 9.81
N GLY A 222 6.03 6.99 8.69
CA GLY A 222 4.71 6.63 8.22
C GLY A 222 4.66 5.21 7.68
N ARG A 223 3.51 4.56 7.79
CA ARG A 223 3.25 3.26 7.16
C ARG A 223 2.95 3.41 5.68
N GLY A 224 3.25 2.39 4.88
CA GLY A 224 2.77 2.30 3.51
C GLY A 224 1.26 2.08 3.44
N GLY A 225 0.64 2.53 2.34
CA GLY A 225 -0.78 2.29 2.09
C GLY A 225 -1.07 0.87 1.59
N THR A 226 -2.33 0.46 1.62
CA THR A 226 -2.75 -0.83 1.03
C THR A 226 -3.04 -0.69 -0.46
N GLY A 227 -2.67 -1.70 -1.26
CA GLY A 227 -2.98 -1.75 -2.68
C GLY A 227 -4.48 -1.88 -2.96
N GLY A 228 -4.92 -1.36 -4.11
CA GLY A 228 -6.29 -1.44 -4.56
C GLY A 228 -6.67 -2.82 -5.09
N ASN A 229 -7.95 -3.15 -5.05
CA ASN A 229 -8.44 -4.44 -5.57
C ASN A 229 -8.63 -4.37 -7.08
N GLY A 230 -8.30 -5.46 -7.78
CA GLY A 230 -8.61 -5.64 -9.19
C GLY A 230 -10.10 -5.86 -9.43
N GLY A 231 -10.54 -5.68 -10.69
CA GLY A 231 -11.93 -5.83 -11.09
C GLY A 231 -12.47 -7.26 -10.92
N LEU A 232 -13.79 -7.36 -10.75
CA LEU A 232 -14.48 -8.63 -10.52
C LEU A 232 -14.28 -9.68 -11.63
N LEU A 233 -14.25 -9.25 -12.89
CA LEU A 233 -14.17 -10.16 -14.04
C LEU A 233 -12.78 -10.26 -14.64
N ALA A 234 -11.98 -9.19 -14.53
CA ALA A 234 -10.61 -9.17 -15.00
C ALA A 234 -9.87 -7.96 -14.43
N GLY A 235 -8.66 -8.20 -13.94
CA GLY A 235 -7.69 -7.17 -13.62
C GLY A 235 -6.84 -7.54 -12.41
N ASP A 236 -5.58 -7.18 -12.48
CA ASP A 236 -4.63 -7.38 -11.39
C ASP A 236 -4.90 -6.40 -10.26
N ALA A 237 -4.54 -6.79 -9.05
CA ALA A 237 -4.61 -5.92 -7.91
C ALA A 237 -3.35 -5.06 -7.76
N GLY A 238 -3.51 -3.93 -7.08
CA GLY A 238 -2.42 -3.00 -6.83
C GLY A 238 -1.48 -3.50 -5.73
N ALA A 239 -0.20 -3.14 -5.83
CA ALA A 239 0.79 -3.40 -4.79
C ALA A 239 0.57 -2.49 -3.57
N GLY A 240 0.95 -2.99 -2.39
CA GLY A 240 1.05 -2.20 -1.16
C GLY A 240 2.26 -1.27 -1.18
N GLY A 241 2.18 -0.18 -0.42
CA GLY A 241 3.23 0.82 -0.32
C GLY A 241 4.33 0.41 0.66
N ALA A 242 5.55 0.85 0.44
CA ALA A 242 6.62 0.67 1.42
C ALA A 242 6.38 1.54 2.68
N GLY A 243 6.83 1.07 3.84
CA GLY A 243 6.90 1.87 5.05
C GLY A 243 8.09 2.84 5.04
N GLY A 244 7.96 3.95 5.76
CA GLY A 244 8.98 5.00 5.83
C GLY A 244 10.18 4.63 6.71
N PHE A 245 11.32 5.20 6.39
CA PHE A 245 12.56 5.09 7.16
C PHE A 245 12.52 5.99 8.39
N ALA A 246 13.03 5.50 9.53
CA ALA A 246 13.11 6.27 10.76
C ALA A 246 14.56 6.39 11.28
N THR A 247 14.95 7.59 11.71
CA THR A 247 16.24 7.86 12.35
C THR A 247 16.10 8.75 13.59
N GLY A 248 16.71 8.38 14.71
CA GLY A 248 16.63 9.16 15.96
C GLY A 248 17.51 8.61 17.09
N ALA A 249 17.32 9.08 18.32
CA ALA A 249 18.22 8.75 19.43
C ALA A 249 17.62 7.91 20.56
N VAL A 250 16.33 8.08 20.88
CA VAL A 250 15.71 7.40 22.02
C VAL A 250 14.64 6.41 21.61
N THR A 251 13.65 6.84 20.82
CA THR A 251 12.64 5.92 20.28
C THR A 251 12.53 6.12 18.78
N VAL A 252 12.80 5.06 18.03
CA VAL A 252 12.81 5.07 16.57
C VAL A 252 11.89 3.99 16.05
N VAL A 253 10.77 4.40 15.47
CA VAL A 253 9.74 3.53 14.92
C VAL A 253 9.69 3.75 13.43
N SER A 254 10.13 2.76 12.65
CA SER A 254 9.96 2.82 11.19
C SER A 254 8.59 2.31 10.76
N GLY A 255 8.17 2.70 9.56
CA GLY A 255 6.85 2.37 9.05
C GLY A 255 6.74 0.91 8.64
N ALA A 256 5.60 0.27 8.91
CA ALA A 256 5.29 -1.01 8.27
C ALA A 256 4.98 -0.82 6.77
N GLY A 257 5.29 -1.83 5.96
CA GLY A 257 4.78 -1.93 4.59
C GLY A 257 3.28 -2.18 4.58
N GLY A 258 2.60 -1.73 3.53
CA GLY A 258 1.17 -1.98 3.34
C GLY A 258 0.91 -3.27 2.56
N ASP A 259 -0.28 -3.83 2.75
CA ASP A 259 -0.68 -5.07 2.08
C ASP A 259 -0.97 -4.85 0.58
N GLY A 260 -0.73 -5.86 -0.24
CA GLY A 260 -1.20 -5.89 -1.62
C GLY A 260 -2.71 -6.10 -1.72
N GLY A 261 -3.32 -5.60 -2.79
CA GLY A 261 -4.76 -5.77 -3.04
C GLY A 261 -5.12 -7.17 -3.53
N ALA A 262 -6.41 -7.51 -3.50
CA ALA A 262 -6.91 -8.79 -4.00
C ALA A 262 -7.49 -8.67 -5.43
N ALA A 263 -7.44 -9.78 -6.17
CA ALA A 263 -8.02 -9.91 -7.51
C ALA A 263 -8.98 -11.10 -7.57
N MET A 264 -10.05 -10.98 -8.35
CA MET A 264 -10.97 -12.10 -8.61
C MET A 264 -10.44 -12.98 -9.73
N VAL A 265 -10.17 -12.36 -10.89
CA VAL A 265 -9.52 -12.96 -12.05
C VAL A 265 -8.38 -12.03 -12.44
N GLY A 266 -7.16 -12.46 -12.16
CA GLY A 266 -5.97 -11.63 -12.16
C GLY A 266 -5.08 -11.97 -10.97
N ASN A 267 -3.89 -11.38 -10.96
CA ASN A 267 -2.90 -11.60 -9.92
C ASN A 267 -3.17 -10.72 -8.69
N GLY A 268 -2.90 -11.27 -7.51
CA GLY A 268 -2.87 -10.50 -6.28
C GLY A 268 -1.70 -9.52 -6.26
N GLY A 269 -1.86 -8.39 -5.57
CA GLY A 269 -0.83 -7.36 -5.48
C GLY A 269 0.31 -7.78 -4.54
N ALA A 270 1.55 -7.36 -4.81
CA ALA A 270 2.64 -7.58 -3.86
C ALA A 270 2.45 -6.74 -2.58
N GLY A 271 2.88 -7.26 -1.44
CA GLY A 271 3.00 -6.49 -0.20
C GLY A 271 4.19 -5.53 -0.26
N GLY A 272 4.07 -4.40 0.44
CA GLY A 272 5.10 -3.38 0.56
C GLY A 272 6.19 -3.76 1.56
N ALA A 273 7.42 -3.28 1.35
CA ALA A 273 8.51 -3.50 2.31
C ALA A 273 8.32 -2.68 3.59
N GLY A 274 8.77 -3.22 4.73
CA GLY A 274 8.90 -2.49 5.98
C GLY A 274 10.04 -1.47 5.93
N GLY A 275 9.87 -0.38 6.66
CA GLY A 275 10.84 0.69 6.81
C GLY A 275 12.00 0.29 7.70
N ARG A 276 13.15 0.92 7.50
CA ARG A 276 14.37 0.71 8.29
C ARG A 276 14.44 1.69 9.46
N SER A 277 14.96 1.23 10.60
CA SER A 277 15.25 2.07 11.77
C SER A 277 16.76 2.25 11.94
N LEU A 278 17.20 3.48 12.25
CA LEU A 278 18.58 3.84 12.55
C LEU A 278 18.65 4.63 13.87
N ALA A 279 19.44 4.15 14.82
CA ALA A 279 19.76 4.87 16.04
C ALA A 279 21.11 5.59 15.93
N HIS A 280 21.18 6.81 16.46
CA HIS A 280 22.44 7.52 16.72
C HIS A 280 22.75 7.67 18.22
N GLY A 281 21.77 7.41 19.08
CA GLY A 281 21.90 7.46 20.54
C GLY A 281 22.23 6.09 21.14
N GLU A 282 22.96 6.11 22.25
CA GLU A 282 23.41 4.91 22.95
C GLU A 282 22.23 4.06 23.47
N LEU A 283 21.12 4.66 23.92
CA LEU A 283 20.00 3.97 24.59
C LEU A 283 18.70 3.91 23.75
N ALA A 284 18.79 3.71 22.44
CA ALA A 284 17.62 3.71 21.57
C ALA A 284 16.77 2.43 21.65
N ASP A 285 15.45 2.55 21.76
CA ASP A 285 14.48 1.49 21.48
C ASP A 285 14.08 1.55 19.99
N LEU A 286 14.37 0.47 19.25
CA LEU A 286 14.13 0.34 17.82
C LEU A 286 12.94 -0.57 17.55
N THR A 287 11.85 0.00 17.06
CA THR A 287 10.78 -0.78 16.41
C THR A 287 10.95 -0.67 14.91
N THR A 288 11.12 -1.81 14.24
CA THR A 288 11.28 -1.86 12.78
C THR A 288 9.99 -2.20 12.07
N GLY A 289 9.84 -1.67 10.85
CA GLY A 289 8.69 -1.96 10.02
C GLY A 289 8.63 -3.44 9.61
N ALA A 290 7.49 -4.10 9.81
CA ALA A 290 7.23 -5.37 9.15
C ALA A 290 6.90 -5.16 7.66
N GLY A 291 7.14 -6.18 6.84
CA GLY A 291 6.64 -6.22 5.46
C GLY A 291 5.13 -6.46 5.41
N GLY A 292 4.46 -5.91 4.41
CA GLY A 292 3.04 -6.13 4.16
C GLY A 292 2.76 -7.49 3.53
N ALA A 293 1.56 -8.01 3.71
CA ALA A 293 1.15 -9.26 3.09
C ALA A 293 0.92 -9.10 1.58
N GLY A 294 1.17 -10.17 0.83
CA GLY A 294 0.76 -10.29 -0.55
C GLY A 294 -0.74 -10.51 -0.68
N GLY A 295 -1.32 -9.91 -1.71
CA GLY A 295 -2.73 -10.00 -2.03
C GLY A 295 -3.13 -11.34 -2.61
N HIS A 296 -4.39 -11.71 -2.50
CA HIS A 296 -4.91 -13.00 -2.95
C HIS A 296 -5.54 -12.92 -4.35
N SER A 297 -5.47 -14.03 -5.10
CA SER A 297 -6.35 -14.27 -6.24
C SER A 297 -7.47 -15.24 -5.85
N VAL A 298 -8.71 -15.00 -6.29
CA VAL A 298 -9.87 -15.80 -5.86
C VAL A 298 -10.21 -16.93 -6.83
N VAL A 299 -10.33 -16.64 -8.13
CA VAL A 299 -10.79 -17.60 -9.14
C VAL A 299 -9.63 -18.11 -9.98
N ALA A 300 -8.90 -17.20 -10.62
CA ALA A 300 -7.76 -17.54 -11.46
C ALA A 300 -6.71 -16.42 -11.42
N GLY A 301 -5.45 -16.82 -11.22
CA GLY A 301 -4.32 -15.92 -11.11
C GLY A 301 -3.44 -16.26 -9.92
N ASP A 302 -2.23 -15.72 -9.91
CA ASP A 302 -1.26 -15.99 -8.86
C ASP A 302 -1.52 -15.09 -7.64
N GLY A 303 -1.16 -15.58 -6.45
CA GLY A 303 -1.08 -14.74 -5.27
C GLY A 303 0.10 -13.78 -5.34
N GLY A 304 -0.03 -12.62 -4.71
CA GLY A 304 1.04 -11.64 -4.61
C GLY A 304 2.13 -12.09 -3.63
N ALA A 305 3.38 -11.69 -3.86
CA ALA A 305 4.46 -11.93 -2.90
C ALA A 305 4.30 -11.04 -1.64
N GLY A 306 4.75 -11.53 -0.50
CA GLY A 306 4.87 -10.73 0.73
C GLY A 306 6.04 -9.75 0.67
N GLY A 307 5.92 -8.63 1.37
CA GLY A 307 6.96 -7.61 1.48
C GLY A 307 8.09 -8.01 2.42
N ALA A 308 9.30 -7.52 2.18
CA ALA A 308 10.41 -7.73 3.10
C ALA A 308 10.23 -6.93 4.41
N GLY A 309 10.73 -7.46 5.52
CA GLY A 309 10.84 -6.72 6.79
C GLY A 309 11.95 -5.68 6.77
N GLY A 310 11.84 -4.70 7.67
CA GLY A 310 12.75 -3.59 7.82
C GLY A 310 13.97 -3.90 8.69
N ASN A 311 15.10 -3.24 8.42
CA ASN A 311 16.33 -3.47 9.19
C ASN A 311 16.40 -2.56 10.44
N ALA A 312 16.98 -3.04 11.54
CA ALA A 312 17.34 -2.26 12.73
C ALA A 312 18.85 -2.04 12.76
N ASN A 313 19.31 -0.81 13.02
CA ASN A 313 20.74 -0.48 13.11
C ASN A 313 21.04 0.47 14.27
N GLY A 314 22.05 0.14 15.09
CA GLY A 314 22.82 1.16 15.84
C GLY A 314 22.51 1.35 17.33
N SER A 315 21.67 0.53 17.98
CA SER A 315 21.41 0.63 19.43
C SER A 315 22.34 -0.25 20.28
N ILE A 316 22.61 0.16 21.54
CA ILE A 316 23.25 -0.70 22.56
C ILE A 316 22.25 -1.56 23.37
N ILE A 317 20.94 -1.36 23.20
CA ILE A 317 19.90 -2.09 23.93
C ILE A 317 19.50 -3.36 23.15
N ALA A 318 18.58 -3.23 22.20
CA ALA A 318 18.14 -4.32 21.36
C ALA A 318 17.84 -3.83 19.95
N ASN A 319 18.30 -4.56 18.94
CA ASN A 319 18.02 -4.28 17.53
C ASN A 319 17.25 -5.47 16.96
N LEU A 320 15.94 -5.30 16.77
CA LEU A 320 15.06 -6.32 16.20
C LEU A 320 14.76 -5.98 14.73
N GLY A 321 15.12 -6.87 13.82
CA GLY A 321 14.69 -6.81 12.43
C GLY A 321 13.19 -7.09 12.27
N GLY A 322 12.56 -6.43 11.31
CA GLY A 322 11.14 -6.56 11.05
C GLY A 322 10.80 -7.91 10.41
N ALA A 323 9.62 -8.45 10.71
CA ALA A 323 9.16 -9.68 10.05
C ALA A 323 8.89 -9.45 8.56
N GLY A 324 9.12 -10.47 7.74
CA GLY A 324 8.65 -10.51 6.36
C GLY A 324 7.14 -10.76 6.29
N GLY A 325 6.49 -10.20 5.27
CA GLY A 325 5.06 -10.38 5.02
C GLY A 325 4.76 -11.77 4.43
N ALA A 326 3.58 -12.30 4.70
CA ALA A 326 3.14 -13.56 4.08
C ALA A 326 2.83 -13.37 2.59
N GLY A 327 3.07 -14.39 1.77
CA GLY A 327 2.60 -14.46 0.40
C GLY A 327 1.10 -14.72 0.32
N GLY A 328 0.47 -14.27 -0.76
CA GLY A 328 -0.95 -14.42 -1.01
C GLY A 328 -1.32 -15.77 -1.63
N ASN A 329 -2.55 -16.24 -1.42
CA ASN A 329 -3.03 -17.46 -2.06
C ASN A 329 -3.34 -17.24 -3.55
N GLY A 330 -3.08 -18.26 -4.36
CA GLY A 330 -3.47 -18.33 -5.77
C GLY A 330 -4.94 -18.72 -5.95
N GLY A 331 -5.45 -18.52 -7.17
CA GLY A 331 -6.85 -18.73 -7.52
C GLY A 331 -7.36 -20.17 -7.31
N ALA A 332 -8.66 -20.30 -7.04
CA ALA A 332 -9.33 -21.58 -6.77
C ALA A 332 -9.35 -22.56 -7.96
N LEU A 333 -9.25 -22.06 -9.20
CA LEU A 333 -9.17 -22.90 -10.40
C LEU A 333 -7.73 -23.12 -10.83
N THR A 334 -6.99 -22.02 -11.01
CA THR A 334 -5.59 -22.03 -11.42
C THR A 334 -4.84 -20.88 -10.78
N GLY A 335 -3.62 -21.11 -10.35
CA GLY A 335 -2.75 -20.06 -9.83
C GLY A 335 -1.83 -20.56 -8.73
N ASN A 336 -0.61 -20.05 -8.74
CA ASN A 336 0.37 -20.32 -7.72
C ASN A 336 0.12 -19.46 -6.48
N GLY A 337 0.53 -19.95 -5.31
CA GLY A 337 0.71 -19.08 -4.16
C GLY A 337 1.88 -18.12 -4.38
N GLY A 338 1.81 -16.93 -3.78
CA GLY A 338 2.91 -15.98 -3.78
C GLY A 338 3.97 -16.32 -2.73
N ASP A 339 5.20 -15.92 -2.95
CA ASP A 339 6.30 -16.17 -2.01
C ASP A 339 6.17 -15.30 -0.74
N GLY A 340 6.68 -15.81 0.37
CA GLY A 340 6.85 -15.05 1.60
C GLY A 340 7.99 -14.04 1.52
N GLY A 341 7.83 -12.90 2.18
CA GLY A 341 8.85 -11.86 2.28
C GLY A 341 10.00 -12.26 3.20
N ARG A 342 11.20 -11.75 2.96
CA ARG A 342 12.35 -11.97 3.87
C ARG A 342 12.19 -11.16 5.16
N GLY A 343 12.67 -11.70 6.27
CA GLY A 343 12.87 -10.93 7.50
C GLY A 343 13.98 -9.89 7.36
N GLY A 344 13.87 -8.80 8.12
CA GLY A 344 14.87 -7.74 8.18
C GLY A 344 16.02 -8.08 9.14
N ASN A 345 17.16 -7.43 8.97
CA ASN A 345 18.34 -7.66 9.81
C ASN A 345 18.29 -6.83 11.10
N GLY A 346 18.91 -7.34 12.17
CA GLY A 346 19.22 -6.57 13.38
C GLY A 346 20.72 -6.41 13.56
N ASP A 347 21.24 -5.18 13.53
CA ASP A 347 22.67 -4.90 13.65
C ASP A 347 22.96 -3.83 14.72
N GLY A 348 23.92 -4.07 15.62
CA GLY A 348 24.29 -3.07 16.63
C GLY A 348 25.18 -3.59 17.76
N PHE A 349 25.29 -2.81 18.83
CA PHE A 349 26.14 -3.14 19.99
C PHE A 349 25.38 -3.86 21.12
N GLY A 350 24.05 -3.89 21.05
CA GLY A 350 23.17 -4.54 22.02
C GLY A 350 22.87 -6.01 21.73
N ALA A 351 21.70 -6.47 22.16
CA ALA A 351 21.15 -7.76 21.74
C ALA A 351 20.51 -7.63 20.36
N ASN A 352 20.95 -8.41 19.39
CA ASN A 352 20.46 -8.27 18.01
C ASN A 352 19.68 -9.51 17.60
N THR A 353 18.51 -9.30 16.99
CA THR A 353 17.67 -10.38 16.51
C THR A 353 17.23 -10.09 15.09
N GLY A 354 17.45 -11.05 14.20
CA GLY A 354 16.91 -10.99 12.85
C GLY A 354 15.40 -11.21 12.84
N GLY A 355 14.70 -10.54 11.94
CA GLY A 355 13.27 -10.73 11.75
C GLY A 355 12.95 -12.10 11.14
N THR A 356 11.77 -12.64 11.43
CA THR A 356 11.33 -13.90 10.81
C THR A 356 10.98 -13.71 9.34
N GLY A 357 11.18 -14.75 8.53
CA GLY A 357 10.68 -14.82 7.17
C GLY A 357 9.17 -15.04 7.13
N GLY A 358 8.51 -14.47 6.12
CA GLY A 358 7.09 -14.65 5.87
C GLY A 358 6.76 -16.03 5.30
N ALA A 359 5.56 -16.54 5.58
CA ALA A 359 5.10 -17.79 4.97
C ALA A 359 4.76 -17.61 3.49
N GLY A 360 4.99 -18.64 2.68
CA GLY A 360 4.50 -18.71 1.30
C GLY A 360 2.98 -18.93 1.25
N GLY A 361 2.35 -18.42 0.20
CA GLY A 361 0.92 -18.57 -0.08
C GLY A 361 0.58 -19.95 -0.65
N SER A 362 -0.67 -20.37 -0.51
CA SER A 362 -1.12 -21.67 -1.02
C SER A 362 -1.73 -21.56 -2.43
N ALA A 363 -1.56 -22.59 -3.25
CA ALA A 363 -2.37 -22.81 -4.45
C ALA A 363 -3.60 -23.66 -4.10
N ILE A 364 -4.79 -23.17 -4.48
CA ILE A 364 -6.09 -23.80 -4.15
C ILE A 364 -6.60 -24.71 -5.27
N GLY A 365 -6.28 -24.40 -6.52
CA GLY A 365 -6.63 -25.20 -7.70
C GLY A 365 -5.44 -25.95 -8.25
N VAL A 366 -5.23 -25.83 -9.56
CA VAL A 366 -3.98 -26.26 -10.22
C VAL A 366 -2.93 -25.16 -10.07
N GLY A 367 -1.85 -25.46 -9.36
CA GLY A 367 -0.77 -24.52 -9.10
C GLY A 367 0.16 -24.99 -8.00
N ASN A 368 1.30 -24.34 -7.87
CA ASN A 368 2.28 -24.63 -6.84
C ASN A 368 2.09 -23.70 -5.62
N GLY A 369 2.38 -24.20 -4.43
CA GLY A 369 2.55 -23.33 -3.27
C GLY A 369 3.75 -22.39 -3.44
N GLY A 370 3.67 -21.20 -2.86
CA GLY A 370 4.77 -20.23 -2.87
C GLY A 370 5.85 -20.59 -1.85
N ASP A 371 7.08 -20.15 -2.08
CA ASP A 371 8.19 -20.43 -1.17
C ASP A 371 8.09 -19.57 0.10
N GLY A 372 8.60 -20.11 1.22
CA GLY A 372 8.77 -19.35 2.45
C GLY A 372 9.92 -18.35 2.36
N GLY A 373 9.75 -17.19 2.98
CA GLY A 373 10.78 -16.16 3.03
C GLY A 373 11.93 -16.54 3.96
N ALA A 374 13.15 -16.11 3.65
CA ALA A 374 14.29 -16.31 4.54
C ALA A 374 14.18 -15.45 5.81
N GLY A 375 14.69 -15.94 6.93
CA GLY A 375 14.90 -15.14 8.14
C GLY A 375 16.01 -14.10 7.96
N GLY A 376 15.90 -12.99 8.68
CA GLY A 376 16.89 -11.91 8.71
C GLY A 376 18.12 -12.26 9.54
N GLY A 377 19.26 -11.65 9.21
CA GLY A 377 20.49 -11.85 9.96
C GLY A 377 20.57 -11.02 11.24
N ALA A 378 21.52 -11.37 12.11
CA ALA A 378 21.86 -10.60 13.29
C ALA A 378 23.38 -10.37 13.41
N GLY A 379 23.82 -9.13 13.66
CA GLY A 379 25.23 -8.76 13.66
C GLY A 379 25.66 -7.84 14.81
N GLY A 380 26.76 -8.20 15.48
CA GLY A 380 27.42 -7.38 16.50
C GLY A 380 26.88 -7.53 17.93
N GLY A 381 27.49 -6.83 18.88
CA GLY A 381 26.98 -6.66 20.25
C GLY A 381 27.25 -7.78 21.24
N SER A 382 26.35 -8.02 22.20
CA SER A 382 26.59 -8.98 23.30
C SER A 382 25.87 -10.32 23.14
N LEU A 383 24.81 -10.37 22.33
CA LEU A 383 24.01 -11.56 22.00
C LEU A 383 23.42 -11.38 20.59
N THR A 384 23.46 -12.41 19.74
CA THR A 384 22.84 -12.36 18.41
C THR A 384 22.04 -13.60 18.07
N ASP A 385 20.79 -13.42 17.65
CA ASP A 385 19.89 -14.49 17.23
C ASP A 385 19.40 -14.26 15.79
N GLY A 386 19.60 -15.25 14.92
CA GLY A 386 19.15 -15.19 13.54
C GLY A 386 17.64 -15.40 13.46
N GLY A 387 16.98 -14.73 12.52
CA GLY A 387 15.54 -14.89 12.31
C GLY A 387 15.18 -16.27 11.78
N GLU A 388 14.04 -16.82 12.17
CA GLU A 388 13.55 -18.08 11.60
C GLU A 388 13.12 -17.90 10.14
N GLY A 389 13.32 -18.92 9.31
CA GLY A 389 12.78 -18.99 7.96
C GLY A 389 11.27 -19.26 7.96
N GLY A 390 10.58 -18.73 6.95
CA GLY A 390 9.16 -18.90 6.75
C GLY A 390 8.81 -20.28 6.19
N ARG A 391 7.60 -20.76 6.45
CA ARG A 391 7.12 -22.02 5.87
C ARG A 391 6.75 -21.85 4.39
N GLY A 392 6.96 -22.90 3.60
CA GLY A 392 6.44 -22.99 2.23
C GLY A 392 4.93 -23.16 2.19
N GLY A 393 4.31 -22.74 1.09
CA GLY A 393 2.89 -22.82 0.84
C GLY A 393 2.45 -24.20 0.32
N ASN A 394 1.18 -24.53 0.47
CA ASN A 394 0.65 -25.82 0.05
C ASN A 394 0.09 -25.77 -1.37
N ALA A 395 0.10 -26.90 -2.07
CA ALA A 395 -0.76 -27.16 -3.22
C ALA A 395 -1.88 -28.14 -2.80
N THR A 396 -3.14 -27.80 -3.07
CA THR A 396 -4.30 -28.55 -2.55
C THR A 396 -4.89 -29.57 -3.52
N VAL A 397 -4.72 -29.40 -4.83
CA VAL A 397 -5.26 -30.30 -5.86
C VAL A 397 -4.14 -30.92 -6.69
N ALA A 398 -3.49 -30.11 -7.53
CA ALA A 398 -2.39 -30.55 -8.39
C ALA A 398 -1.31 -29.46 -8.43
N GLY A 399 -0.06 -29.88 -8.22
CA GLY A 399 1.10 -28.98 -8.13
C GLY A 399 1.95 -29.28 -6.91
N ASN A 400 3.13 -28.72 -6.86
CA ASN A 400 4.10 -28.97 -5.80
C ASN A 400 3.86 -28.03 -4.62
N GLY A 401 4.20 -28.48 -3.41
CA GLY A 401 4.34 -27.58 -2.27
C GLY A 401 5.54 -26.64 -2.47
N GLY A 402 5.46 -25.46 -1.88
CA GLY A 402 6.57 -24.50 -1.87
C GLY A 402 7.64 -24.90 -0.86
N ASN A 403 8.88 -24.46 -1.07
CA ASN A 403 9.99 -24.74 -0.18
C ASN A 403 9.92 -23.88 1.09
N GLY A 404 10.48 -24.36 2.19
CA GLY A 404 10.71 -23.57 3.39
C GLY A 404 11.88 -22.59 3.21
N GLY A 405 11.77 -21.43 3.84
CA GLY A 405 12.81 -20.40 3.84
C GLY A 405 13.99 -20.78 4.72
N SER A 406 15.19 -20.31 4.39
CA SER A 406 16.36 -20.51 5.24
C SER A 406 16.29 -19.67 6.53
N GLY A 407 16.87 -20.18 7.62
CA GLY A 407 17.12 -19.39 8.82
C GLY A 407 18.18 -18.30 8.58
N GLY A 408 18.11 -17.24 9.39
CA GLY A 408 19.03 -16.11 9.36
C GLY A 408 20.38 -16.42 10.01
N ASN A 409 21.44 -15.85 9.46
CA ASN A 409 22.79 -16.01 10.00
C ASN A 409 23.06 -15.01 11.14
N SER A 410 23.91 -15.41 12.07
CA SER A 410 24.34 -14.60 13.21
C SER A 410 25.85 -14.50 13.29
N VAL A 411 26.36 -13.29 13.54
CA VAL A 411 27.81 -13.03 13.65
C VAL A 411 28.10 -12.13 14.84
N ASN A 412 28.94 -12.56 15.79
CA ASN A 412 29.28 -11.74 16.96
C ASN A 412 30.61 -12.12 17.65
N SER A 413 30.97 -11.38 18.70
CA SER A 413 31.94 -11.77 19.72
C SER A 413 31.32 -12.47 20.94
N GLY A 414 30.05 -12.24 21.29
CA GLY A 414 29.35 -12.94 22.38
C GLY A 414 28.65 -14.25 21.96
N PRO A 415 27.76 -14.83 22.79
CA PRO A 415 26.92 -15.97 22.39
C PRO A 415 26.10 -15.67 21.13
N THR A 416 26.04 -16.62 20.20
CA THR A 416 25.32 -16.47 18.93
C THR A 416 24.48 -17.70 18.59
N ASN A 417 23.25 -17.49 18.15
CA ASN A 417 22.40 -18.55 17.61
C ASN A 417 21.98 -18.22 16.19
N GLY A 418 22.07 -19.19 15.30
CA GLY A 418 21.51 -19.10 13.96
C GLY A 418 20.02 -19.40 13.96
N GLY A 419 19.29 -18.80 13.03
CA GLY A 419 17.85 -19.01 12.90
C GLY A 419 17.52 -20.40 12.39
N ARG A 420 16.35 -20.94 12.75
CA ARG A 420 15.88 -22.20 12.17
C ARG A 420 15.42 -22.03 10.73
N GLY A 421 15.61 -23.06 9.91
CA GLY A 421 14.96 -23.15 8.61
C GLY A 421 13.46 -23.42 8.74
N GLY A 422 12.69 -22.96 7.75
CA GLY A 422 11.25 -23.17 7.67
C GLY A 422 10.88 -24.53 7.07
N ASP A 423 9.70 -25.04 7.40
CA ASP A 423 9.20 -26.29 6.82
C ASP A 423 8.73 -26.08 5.37
N GLY A 424 8.91 -27.10 4.52
CA GLY A 424 8.34 -27.16 3.19
C GLY A 424 6.82 -27.40 3.22
N GLY A 425 6.12 -26.92 2.18
CA GLY A 425 4.69 -27.06 2.02
C GLY A 425 4.27 -28.39 1.41
N THR A 426 3.01 -28.77 1.59
CA THR A 426 2.49 -30.05 1.10
C THR A 426 2.20 -30.03 -0.40
N GLY A 427 2.54 -31.10 -1.11
CA GLY A 427 2.18 -31.29 -2.53
C GLY A 427 0.73 -31.71 -2.74
N GLY A 428 0.17 -31.38 -3.91
CA GLY A 428 -1.20 -31.73 -4.27
C GLY A 428 -1.40 -33.24 -4.44
N PRO A 429 -2.54 -33.81 -4.00
CA PRO A 429 -2.82 -35.24 -4.05
C PRO A 429 -2.87 -35.82 -5.47
N ALA A 430 -3.05 -34.99 -6.51
CA ALA A 430 -2.98 -35.41 -7.91
C ALA A 430 -1.55 -35.45 -8.47
N GLY A 431 -0.60 -35.98 -7.69
CA GLY A 431 0.78 -36.26 -8.13
C GLY A 431 1.82 -35.16 -7.84
N GLY A 432 1.53 -34.21 -6.96
CA GLY A 432 2.46 -33.15 -6.57
C GLY A 432 3.47 -33.58 -5.50
N SER A 433 4.72 -33.13 -5.62
CA SER A 433 5.73 -33.33 -4.57
C SER A 433 5.54 -32.33 -3.43
N GLY A 434 5.91 -32.74 -2.21
CA GLY A 434 6.13 -31.77 -1.14
C GLY A 434 7.30 -30.85 -1.48
N GLY A 435 7.31 -29.65 -0.90
CA GLY A 435 8.44 -28.73 -0.99
C GLY A 435 9.55 -29.12 0.00
N ASP A 436 10.78 -28.69 -0.26
CA ASP A 436 11.92 -28.97 0.62
C ASP A 436 11.88 -28.09 1.87
N GLY A 437 12.46 -28.57 2.96
CA GLY A 437 12.70 -27.77 4.16
C GLY A 437 13.86 -26.79 3.97
N GLY A 438 13.77 -25.64 4.61
CA GLY A 438 14.82 -24.62 4.57
C GLY A 438 16.02 -24.99 5.43
N ALA A 439 17.22 -24.55 5.03
CA ALA A 439 18.43 -24.74 5.83
C ALA A 439 18.41 -23.89 7.11
N GLY A 440 19.08 -24.36 8.16
CA GLY A 440 19.37 -23.57 9.35
C GLY A 440 20.40 -22.47 9.07
N GLY A 441 20.28 -21.36 9.79
CA GLY A 441 21.19 -20.22 9.71
C GLY A 441 22.48 -20.45 10.50
N LYS A 442 23.60 -19.95 10.00
CA LYS A 442 24.93 -20.11 10.63
C LYS A 442 25.10 -19.21 11.85
N ALA A 443 25.97 -19.62 12.77
CA ALA A 443 26.32 -18.84 13.95
C ALA A 443 27.84 -18.78 14.13
N ASP A 444 28.40 -17.60 13.92
CA ASP A 444 29.84 -17.33 14.03
C ASP A 444 30.09 -16.50 15.30
N SER A 445 30.91 -17.03 16.23
CA SER A 445 31.28 -16.34 17.47
C SER A 445 32.80 -16.27 17.64
N THR A 446 33.33 -15.06 17.92
CA THR A 446 34.77 -14.85 18.11
C THR A 446 35.27 -14.97 19.56
N LEU A 447 34.41 -14.76 20.56
CA LEU A 447 34.77 -14.89 22.00
C LEU A 447 33.75 -15.72 22.81
N GLY A 448 32.63 -16.14 22.22
CA GLY A 448 31.53 -16.84 22.89
C GLY A 448 31.15 -18.16 22.22
N THR A 449 30.02 -18.74 22.64
CA THR A 449 29.50 -19.97 22.03
C THR A 449 28.64 -19.65 20.81
N GLY A 450 28.98 -20.19 19.64
CA GLY A 450 28.10 -20.22 18.48
C GLY A 450 27.27 -21.49 18.43
N LYS A 451 25.98 -21.37 18.12
CA LYS A 451 25.09 -22.50 17.84
C LYS A 451 24.35 -22.28 16.51
N GLY A 452 24.65 -23.10 15.52
CA GLY A 452 23.92 -23.06 14.26
C GLY A 452 22.43 -23.41 14.43
N GLY A 453 21.63 -22.97 13.46
CA GLY A 453 20.20 -23.27 13.40
C GLY A 453 19.91 -24.70 12.93
N ASP A 454 18.78 -25.23 13.37
CA ASP A 454 18.21 -26.48 12.85
C ASP A 454 17.62 -26.24 11.44
N GLY A 455 17.70 -27.23 10.56
CA GLY A 455 16.97 -27.20 9.29
C GLY A 455 15.47 -27.49 9.48
N GLY A 456 14.67 -27.09 8.50
CA GLY A 456 13.23 -27.34 8.46
C GLY A 456 12.88 -28.72 7.92
N ASN A 457 11.67 -29.18 8.18
CA ASN A 457 11.19 -30.46 7.64
C ASN A 457 10.76 -30.31 6.17
N GLY A 458 10.93 -31.36 5.39
CA GLY A 458 10.33 -31.44 4.07
C GLY A 458 8.80 -31.54 4.15
N GLY A 459 8.14 -31.04 3.12
CA GLY A 459 6.70 -31.05 2.99
C GLY A 459 6.12 -32.44 2.75
N ALA A 460 4.93 -32.68 3.31
CA ALA A 460 4.23 -33.94 3.13
C ALA A 460 3.79 -34.12 1.66
N PRO A 461 3.92 -35.34 1.11
CA PRO A 461 3.53 -35.60 -0.26
C PRO A 461 2.02 -35.65 -0.48
N GLY A 462 1.59 -35.22 -1.67
CA GLY A 462 0.60 -35.95 -2.46
C GLY A 462 1.24 -37.02 -3.37
N GLY A 463 2.55 -36.89 -3.65
CA GLY A 463 3.45 -37.80 -4.37
C GLY A 463 4.76 -38.13 -3.59
N GLY A 464 5.91 -37.52 -3.95
CA GLY A 464 7.19 -37.67 -3.23
C GLY A 464 7.38 -36.57 -2.15
N GLY A 465 7.93 -36.92 -0.98
CA GLY A 465 8.17 -35.95 0.11
C GLY A 465 9.41 -35.08 -0.14
N GLY A 466 9.42 -33.85 0.40
CA GLY A 466 10.57 -32.95 0.32
C GLY A 466 11.74 -33.40 1.20
N ALA A 467 12.95 -32.96 0.87
CA ALA A 467 14.13 -33.15 1.72
C ALA A 467 14.04 -32.25 2.97
N GLY A 468 14.57 -32.72 4.10
CA GLY A 468 14.79 -31.85 5.25
C GLY A 468 15.95 -30.89 4.98
N GLY A 469 15.92 -29.70 5.58
CA GLY A 469 17.01 -28.74 5.48
C GLY A 469 18.23 -29.17 6.31
N ASP A 470 19.42 -28.76 5.86
CA ASP A 470 20.65 -28.99 6.60
C ASP A 470 20.72 -28.09 7.84
N GLY A 471 21.14 -28.66 8.97
CA GLY A 471 21.59 -27.88 10.12
C GLY A 471 22.96 -27.24 9.83
N SER A 472 23.21 -26.06 10.37
CA SER A 472 24.49 -25.36 10.15
C SER A 472 25.51 -25.63 11.26
N SER A 473 26.80 -25.63 10.92
CA SER A 473 27.92 -25.67 11.88
C SER A 473 28.11 -24.34 12.60
N SER A 474 28.74 -24.38 13.77
CA SER A 474 29.22 -23.20 14.49
C SER A 474 30.74 -23.13 14.52
N ASP A 475 31.29 -21.96 14.21
CA ASP A 475 32.69 -21.63 14.50
C ASP A 475 32.68 -20.85 15.84
N GLY A 476 32.92 -21.57 16.93
CA GLY A 476 33.19 -20.98 18.24
C GLY A 476 34.53 -21.49 18.72
N ASP A 477 35.56 -20.64 18.68
CA ASP A 477 36.82 -20.94 19.34
C ASP A 477 36.52 -21.15 20.83
N ALA A 478 36.73 -22.38 21.30
CA ALA A 478 36.77 -22.65 22.73
C ALA A 478 37.85 -21.73 23.31
N GLY A 479 37.42 -20.72 24.07
CA GLY A 479 38.30 -19.73 24.68
C GLY A 479 39.55 -20.40 25.26
N ASN A 480 40.71 -19.97 24.77
CA ASN A 480 42.03 -20.41 25.19
C ASN A 480 42.17 -20.29 26.73
N PRO A 481 42.63 -21.31 27.47
CA PRO A 481 42.93 -21.18 28.89
C PRO A 481 44.20 -20.32 29.04
N GLY A 482 44.01 -19.05 29.42
CA GLY A 482 45.07 -18.11 29.81
C GLY A 482 44.93 -17.72 31.27
#